data_AF-A0AAJ5F7W5-F1
#
_entry.id   AF-A0AAJ5F7W5-F1
#
_cell.length_a   1.000
_cell.length_b   1.000
_cell.length_c   1.000
_cell.angle_alpha   90.00
_cell.angle_beta   90.00
_cell.angle_gamma   90.00
#
_symmetry.space_group_name_H-M   'P 1'
#
loop_
_entity.id
_entity.type
_entity.pdbx_description
1 polymer ?
#
loop_
_entity_poly.entity_id
_entity_poly.type
_entity_poly.pdbx_seq_one_letter_code
_entity_poly.pdbx_strand_id
1 'polypeptide(L)'
;MTRPDWWAGTRAELAPALRDLRVAVYASGGAPYHHAALVAAWGGVPEPLSAEGILAGNLDGYDVLVMPGGGLNAMGGLLAPLGTSGTARIRDWVERGGMYVGSCAGAYLGARLPESFLDAHPEARGLHLLDLPIANAADGGLGGLDSPGVGVLRVRLTDPGHWLTRGLPDDFEIVHYNGPCFLPPAGSALRGAVTLHALTERFTPWEHSLPGGVQGPTLAERLTGQDVQLAVSGPLGEGCVVLFGSHPEFGFSSLQLGWGVAARLFANALAHQAGRRASGGRAPGNSRPTSVTLEDIAARLDHAAARFASLAAVPPDLVNAPAFLGQRAEEVWRDALHEAAQVSAATAAYLRDLAPQRPEAGPFAPWIDHAPAPGQDYGFVGLAQLAASIHRLMDVAEAHREAPPPDLTFPYDAWERSPYHLLASSYLSAAGLAACASLAAGTLGTLCGLNSVPYPLVSPPLPTEQEPAHD
;
A
#
# COMPACT_ATOMS: atom_id res chain seq x y z
N MET A 1 -29.43 8.87 -10.03
CA MET A 1 -28.27 9.51 -10.71
C MET A 1 -27.15 8.49 -10.75
N THR A 2 -26.77 8.00 -11.93
CA THR A 2 -25.56 7.20 -12.10
C THR A 2 -24.38 8.06 -11.66
N ARG A 3 -23.62 7.63 -10.64
CA ARG A 3 -22.39 8.32 -10.27
C ARG A 3 -21.55 8.47 -11.54
N PRO A 4 -20.97 9.64 -11.85
CA PRO A 4 -19.96 9.73 -12.89
C PRO A 4 -18.92 8.65 -12.60
N ASP A 5 -18.41 8.00 -13.64
CA ASP A 5 -17.27 7.10 -13.54
C ASP A 5 -16.10 7.88 -12.90
N TRP A 6 -16.02 7.82 -11.57
CA TRP A 6 -15.12 8.64 -10.76
C TRP A 6 -13.68 8.43 -11.20
N TRP A 7 -13.38 7.21 -11.67
CA TRP A 7 -12.11 6.81 -12.20
C TRP A 7 -11.79 7.54 -13.51
N ALA A 8 -12.69 7.46 -14.50
CA ALA A 8 -12.50 8.15 -15.79
C ALA A 8 -12.37 9.66 -15.61
N GLY A 9 -13.20 10.27 -14.77
CA GLY A 9 -13.12 11.69 -14.43
C GLY A 9 -11.79 12.07 -13.78
N THR A 10 -11.32 11.25 -12.82
CA THR A 10 -10.04 11.47 -12.12
C THR A 10 -8.86 11.33 -13.07
N ARG A 11 -8.84 10.30 -13.91
CA ARG A 11 -7.78 10.09 -14.90
C ARG A 11 -7.73 11.24 -15.92
N ALA A 12 -8.87 11.71 -16.40
CA ALA A 12 -8.94 12.82 -17.35
C ALA A 12 -8.39 14.12 -16.76
N GLU A 13 -8.64 14.37 -15.47
CA GLU A 13 -8.11 15.52 -14.75
C GLU A 13 -6.59 15.41 -14.48
N LEU A 14 -6.12 14.23 -14.09
CA LEU A 14 -4.74 14.02 -13.65
C LEU A 14 -3.74 13.80 -14.78
N ALA A 15 -4.11 13.11 -15.86
CA ALA A 15 -3.16 12.74 -16.90
C ALA A 15 -2.35 13.92 -17.47
N PRO A 16 -2.93 15.12 -17.68
CA PRO A 16 -2.15 16.29 -18.08
C PRO A 16 -1.16 16.75 -16.98
N ALA A 17 -1.60 16.75 -15.71
CA ALA A 17 -0.81 17.23 -14.57
C ALA A 17 0.33 16.28 -14.20
N LEU A 18 0.11 14.96 -14.31
CA LEU A 18 1.10 13.94 -13.94
C LEU A 18 2.15 13.70 -15.01
N ARG A 19 1.92 14.09 -16.27
CA ARG A 19 2.87 13.92 -17.36
C ARG A 19 4.26 14.47 -17.03
N ASP A 20 4.29 15.62 -16.37
CA ASP A 20 5.53 16.28 -16.02
C ASP A 20 5.97 15.96 -14.58
N LEU A 21 5.05 15.53 -13.70
CA LEU A 21 5.32 15.24 -12.29
C LEU A 21 6.25 14.03 -12.11
N ARG A 22 7.35 14.23 -11.38
CA ARG A 22 8.34 13.20 -11.07
C ARG A 22 8.04 12.60 -9.71
N VAL A 23 7.52 11.39 -9.71
CA VAL A 23 7.08 10.67 -8.51
C VAL A 23 8.06 9.55 -8.20
N ALA A 24 8.86 9.73 -7.15
CA ALA A 24 9.65 8.67 -6.56
C ALA A 24 8.75 7.80 -5.68
N VAL A 25 8.89 6.48 -5.80
CA VAL A 25 8.30 5.53 -4.86
C VAL A 25 9.44 4.82 -4.13
N TYR A 26 9.44 4.87 -2.81
CA TYR A 26 10.53 4.30 -2.02
C TYR A 26 10.65 2.79 -2.25
N ALA A 27 11.86 2.35 -2.61
CA ALA A 27 12.12 1.00 -3.12
C ALA A 27 12.74 0.05 -2.08
N SER A 28 13.39 0.57 -1.05
CA SER A 28 14.25 -0.23 -0.16
C SER A 28 13.53 -0.91 1.01
N GLY A 29 12.20 -0.80 1.10
CA GLY A 29 11.38 -1.52 2.06
C GLY A 29 9.89 -1.33 1.77
N GLY A 30 9.05 -2.21 2.32
CA GLY A 30 7.59 -2.05 2.30
C GLY A 30 6.89 -2.53 1.03
N ALA A 31 5.74 -1.92 0.71
CA ALA A 31 4.85 -2.38 -0.38
C ALA A 31 4.51 -1.26 -1.40
N PRO A 32 5.39 -1.00 -2.39
CA PRO A 32 5.28 0.18 -3.25
C PRO A 32 4.33 0.04 -4.47
N TYR A 33 3.87 -1.17 -4.79
CA TYR A 33 3.26 -1.47 -6.10
C TYR A 33 1.88 -0.82 -6.31
N HIS A 34 1.07 -0.67 -5.27
CA HIS A 34 -0.23 -0.01 -5.37
C HIS A 34 -0.08 1.47 -5.74
N HIS A 35 0.82 2.19 -5.06
CA HIS A 35 1.12 3.59 -5.39
C HIS A 35 1.66 3.72 -6.80
N ALA A 36 2.61 2.87 -7.18
CA ALA A 36 3.20 2.92 -8.52
C ALA A 36 2.16 2.68 -9.62
N ALA A 37 1.30 1.67 -9.45
CA ALA A 37 0.25 1.37 -10.40
C ALA A 37 -0.78 2.51 -10.52
N LEU A 38 -1.14 3.17 -9.42
CA LEU A 38 -2.01 4.35 -9.45
C LEU A 38 -1.36 5.53 -10.20
N VAL A 39 -0.08 5.81 -9.93
CA VAL A 39 0.67 6.86 -10.64
C VAL A 39 0.67 6.58 -12.15
N ALA A 40 1.00 5.36 -12.57
CA ALA A 40 1.01 4.97 -13.97
C ALA A 40 -0.39 5.05 -14.60
N ALA A 41 -1.41 4.52 -13.93
CA ALA A 41 -2.77 4.47 -14.44
C ALA A 41 -3.39 5.87 -14.64
N TRP A 42 -2.94 6.86 -13.85
CA TRP A 42 -3.31 8.26 -14.03
C TRP A 42 -2.38 9.06 -14.93
N GLY A 43 -1.43 8.41 -15.62
CA GLY A 43 -0.60 9.03 -16.67
C GLY A 43 0.73 9.61 -16.19
N GLY A 44 1.14 9.35 -14.96
CA GLY A 44 2.49 9.63 -14.47
C GLY A 44 3.47 8.49 -14.76
N VAL A 45 4.73 8.70 -14.39
CA VAL A 45 5.78 7.66 -14.45
C VAL A 45 6.29 7.41 -13.03
N PRO A 46 5.94 6.28 -12.40
CA PRO A 46 6.49 5.94 -11.10
C PRO A 46 7.96 5.53 -11.24
N GLU A 47 8.83 6.12 -10.43
CA GLU A 47 10.26 5.81 -10.42
C GLU A 47 10.64 5.19 -9.06
N PRO A 48 10.99 3.90 -9.00
CA PRO A 48 11.52 3.30 -7.77
C PRO A 48 12.81 4.00 -7.35
N LEU A 49 12.87 4.49 -6.11
CA LEU A 49 14.02 5.17 -5.55
C LEU A 49 14.51 4.44 -4.30
N SER A 50 15.72 3.89 -4.38
CA SER A 50 16.35 3.19 -3.24
C SER A 50 16.89 4.16 -2.18
N ALA A 51 17.10 3.66 -0.98
CA ALA A 51 17.79 4.39 0.08
C ALA A 51 19.21 4.82 -0.35
N GLU A 52 19.93 3.97 -1.09
CA GLU A 52 21.23 4.33 -1.69
C GLU A 52 21.08 5.53 -2.64
N GLY A 53 20.04 5.56 -3.48
CA GLY A 53 19.75 6.70 -4.35
C GLY A 53 19.46 7.98 -3.56
N ILE A 54 18.71 7.88 -2.46
CA ILE A 54 18.45 9.01 -1.55
C ILE A 54 19.76 9.51 -0.93
N LEU A 55 20.59 8.59 -0.42
CA LEU A 55 21.90 8.91 0.17
C LEU A 55 22.86 9.55 -0.85
N ALA A 56 22.75 9.17 -2.11
CA ALA A 56 23.49 9.76 -3.23
C ALA A 56 22.96 11.14 -3.67
N GLY A 57 21.83 11.60 -3.13
CA GLY A 57 21.23 12.90 -3.45
C GLY A 57 20.27 12.89 -4.65
N ASN A 58 19.88 11.71 -5.15
CA ASN A 58 18.99 11.62 -6.31
C ASN A 58 17.58 12.15 -6.03
N LEU A 59 17.22 12.34 -4.75
CA LEU A 59 15.92 12.87 -4.33
C LEU A 59 15.63 14.26 -4.90
N ASP A 60 16.66 15.08 -5.15
CA ASP A 60 16.54 16.41 -5.77
C ASP A 60 15.95 16.37 -7.19
N GLY A 61 15.93 15.20 -7.83
CA GLY A 61 15.27 15.00 -9.11
C GLY A 61 13.74 14.88 -9.03
N TYR A 62 13.16 14.73 -7.85
CA TYR A 62 11.75 14.37 -7.68
C TYR A 62 10.94 15.48 -7.00
N ASP A 63 9.63 15.45 -7.24
CA ASP A 63 8.69 16.40 -6.62
C ASP A 63 7.87 15.75 -5.52
N VAL A 64 7.63 14.45 -5.67
CA VAL A 64 6.91 13.63 -4.73
C VAL A 64 7.77 12.43 -4.37
N LEU A 65 7.89 12.18 -3.08
CA LEU A 65 8.40 10.93 -2.53
C LEU A 65 7.23 10.22 -1.85
N VAL A 66 6.89 9.06 -2.36
CA VAL A 66 5.90 8.16 -1.75
C VAL A 66 6.63 7.16 -0.87
N MET A 67 6.34 7.20 0.43
CA MET A 67 6.75 6.22 1.42
C MET A 67 5.59 5.23 1.68
N PRO A 68 5.74 3.96 1.29
CA PRO A 68 4.66 2.99 1.35
C PRO A 68 4.38 2.52 2.79
N GLY A 69 3.40 1.60 2.92
CA GLY A 69 3.25 0.78 4.11
C GLY A 69 4.48 -0.10 4.38
N GLY A 70 4.57 -0.64 5.60
CA GLY A 70 5.74 -1.36 6.09
C GLY A 70 5.91 -2.76 5.47
N GLY A 71 7.10 -3.33 5.64
CA GLY A 71 7.39 -4.73 5.30
C GLY A 71 7.12 -5.65 6.49
N LEU A 72 7.85 -6.77 6.57
CA LEU A 72 7.75 -7.70 7.70
C LEU A 72 8.24 -7.06 9.00
N ASN A 73 9.25 -6.19 8.92
CA ASN A 73 9.79 -5.43 10.05
C ASN A 73 9.08 -4.06 10.23
N ALA A 74 7.88 -3.90 9.67
CA ALA A 74 7.06 -2.69 9.76
C ALA A 74 7.85 -1.41 9.43
N MET A 75 7.90 -0.44 10.36
CA MET A 75 8.64 0.82 10.20
C MET A 75 10.16 0.62 10.17
N GLY A 76 10.69 -0.36 10.91
CA GLY A 76 12.12 -0.63 10.99
C GLY A 76 12.71 -1.01 9.63
N GLY A 77 11.96 -1.75 8.82
CA GLY A 77 12.34 -2.11 7.45
C GLY A 77 12.47 -0.92 6.50
N LEU A 78 11.68 0.15 6.73
CA LEU A 78 11.79 1.39 5.96
C LEU A 78 12.99 2.22 6.41
N LEU A 79 13.26 2.26 7.71
CA LEU A 79 14.29 3.10 8.33
C LEU A 79 15.70 2.55 8.19
N ALA A 80 15.89 1.25 8.39
CA ALA A 80 17.22 0.63 8.48
C ALA A 80 18.10 0.92 7.24
N PRO A 81 17.59 0.86 5.99
CA PRO A 81 18.39 1.20 4.81
C PRO A 81 18.71 2.70 4.69
N LEU A 82 17.86 3.59 5.22
CA LEU A 82 18.06 5.04 5.18
C LEU A 82 19.11 5.49 6.20
N GLY A 83 19.02 4.95 7.43
CA GLY A 83 19.73 5.45 8.59
C GLY A 83 19.51 6.95 8.82
N THR A 84 20.25 7.54 9.76
CA THR A 84 20.10 8.95 10.13
C THR A 84 20.35 9.91 8.96
N SER A 85 21.29 9.57 8.07
CA SER A 85 21.61 10.42 6.93
C SER A 85 20.52 10.41 5.85
N GLY A 86 19.91 9.25 5.58
CA GLY A 86 18.83 9.14 4.60
C GLY A 86 17.57 9.85 5.09
N THR A 87 17.20 9.67 6.36
CA THR A 87 16.04 10.33 6.95
C THR A 87 16.19 11.86 6.98
N ALA A 88 17.37 12.37 7.37
CA ALA A 88 17.67 13.80 7.32
C ALA A 88 17.58 14.38 5.89
N ARG A 89 18.11 13.67 4.88
CA ARG A 89 18.02 14.10 3.48
C ARG A 89 16.58 14.21 2.98
N ILE A 90 15.70 13.30 3.39
CA ILE A 90 14.28 13.37 3.06
C ILE A 90 13.66 14.63 3.66
N ARG A 91 13.89 14.90 4.95
CA ARG A 91 13.40 16.11 5.61
C ARG A 91 13.90 17.38 4.92
N ASP A 92 15.20 17.49 4.68
CA ASP A 92 15.79 18.65 4.03
C ASP A 92 15.18 18.87 2.63
N TRP A 93 14.90 17.80 1.90
CA TRP A 93 14.25 17.88 0.59
C TRP A 93 12.80 18.36 0.67
N VAL A 94 12.02 17.89 1.66
CA VAL A 94 10.67 18.41 1.91
C VAL A 94 10.74 19.89 2.28
N GLU A 95 11.62 20.29 3.22
CA GLU A 95 11.77 21.68 3.65
C GLU A 95 12.10 22.64 2.47
N ARG A 96 12.71 22.13 1.39
CA ARG A 96 13.02 22.87 0.15
C ARG A 96 11.93 22.86 -0.92
N GLY A 97 10.77 22.24 -0.68
CA GLY A 97 9.64 22.25 -1.62
C GLY A 97 9.16 20.88 -2.10
N GLY A 98 9.82 19.80 -1.68
CA GLY A 98 9.37 18.44 -1.97
C GLY A 98 8.03 18.11 -1.28
N MET A 99 7.28 17.17 -1.85
CA MET A 99 6.10 16.59 -1.22
C MET A 99 6.37 15.18 -0.70
N TYR A 100 6.25 14.99 0.62
CA TYR A 100 6.21 13.67 1.23
C TYR A 100 4.78 13.13 1.26
N VAL A 101 4.58 11.91 0.76
CA VAL A 101 3.31 11.18 0.90
C VAL A 101 3.58 9.84 1.59
N GLY A 102 3.04 9.66 2.79
CA GLY A 102 3.18 8.41 3.55
C GLY A 102 1.86 7.66 3.67
N SER A 103 1.87 6.32 3.53
CA SER A 103 0.76 5.43 3.88
C SER A 103 1.16 4.50 5.03
N CYS A 104 0.28 4.26 6.00
CA CYS A 104 0.50 3.37 7.15
C CYS A 104 1.85 3.59 7.86
N ALA A 105 2.83 2.69 7.69
CA ALA A 105 4.16 2.83 8.29
C ALA A 105 4.89 4.10 7.80
N GLY A 106 4.80 4.43 6.51
CA GLY A 106 5.30 5.70 5.98
C GLY A 106 4.58 6.90 6.61
N ALA A 107 3.27 6.79 6.85
CA ALA A 107 2.52 7.86 7.51
C ALA A 107 2.91 8.02 8.99
N TYR A 108 3.14 6.91 9.70
CA TYR A 108 3.58 6.88 11.10
C TYR A 108 4.91 7.60 11.27
N LEU A 109 5.89 7.28 10.41
CA LEU A 109 7.23 7.88 10.47
C LEU A 109 7.21 9.41 10.31
N GLY A 110 6.27 9.95 9.53
CA GLY A 110 6.10 11.39 9.31
C GLY A 110 5.47 12.16 10.47
N ALA A 111 4.90 11.48 11.47
CA ALA A 111 4.16 12.07 12.58
C ALA A 111 5.00 12.19 13.86
N ARG A 112 4.38 12.59 14.98
CA ARG A 112 5.04 12.65 16.29
C ARG A 112 5.15 11.24 16.89
N LEU A 113 6.37 10.73 16.96
CA LEU A 113 6.69 9.38 17.42
C LEU A 113 6.83 9.29 18.95
N PRO A 114 6.46 8.16 19.59
CA PRO A 114 6.76 7.89 21.01
C PRO A 114 8.27 7.85 21.28
N GLU A 115 8.70 8.28 22.48
CA GLU A 115 10.13 8.28 22.81
C GLU A 115 10.72 6.86 22.82
N SER A 116 9.95 5.86 23.29
CA SER A 116 10.37 4.45 23.27
C SER A 116 10.72 3.96 21.86
N PHE A 117 9.98 4.41 20.84
CA PHE A 117 10.28 4.10 19.45
C PHE A 117 11.54 4.84 18.99
N LEU A 118 11.72 6.11 19.36
CA LEU A 118 12.90 6.90 19.02
C LEU A 118 14.17 6.41 19.70
N ASP A 119 14.07 5.74 20.86
CA ASP A 119 15.18 5.08 21.53
C ASP A 119 15.61 3.81 20.79
N ALA A 120 14.65 3.03 20.27
CA ALA A 120 14.91 1.84 19.47
C ALA A 120 15.39 2.18 18.04
N HIS A 121 14.89 3.28 17.47
CA HIS A 121 15.13 3.73 16.10
C HIS A 121 15.53 5.22 16.05
N PRO A 122 16.75 5.57 16.51
CA PRO A 122 17.17 6.96 16.60
C PRO A 122 17.18 7.70 15.25
N GLU A 123 17.36 6.98 14.14
CA GLU A 123 17.28 7.50 12.78
C GLU A 123 15.90 8.06 12.42
N ALA A 124 14.82 7.58 13.08
CA ALA A 124 13.45 8.02 12.83
C ALA A 124 13.23 9.50 13.16
N ARG A 125 14.07 10.10 14.03
CA ARG A 125 14.03 11.54 14.35
C ARG A 125 14.15 12.41 13.09
N GLY A 126 14.90 11.95 12.09
CA GLY A 126 15.04 12.64 10.81
C GLY A 126 13.75 12.65 9.97
N LEU A 127 12.83 11.71 10.20
CA LEU A 127 11.53 11.64 9.52
C LEU A 127 10.36 12.19 10.33
N HIS A 128 10.57 12.75 11.52
CA HIS A 128 9.53 13.53 12.19
C HIS A 128 9.29 14.83 11.39
N LEU A 129 8.31 14.80 10.49
CA LEU A 129 8.01 15.87 9.54
C LEU A 129 6.89 16.80 10.02
N LEU A 130 5.87 16.24 10.68
CA LEU A 130 4.76 16.99 11.25
C LEU A 130 4.66 16.74 12.75
N ASP A 131 4.43 17.82 13.51
CA ASP A 131 4.12 17.75 14.93
C ASP A 131 2.67 17.27 15.15
N LEU A 132 2.42 16.03 14.76
CA LEU A 132 1.10 15.42 14.65
C LEU A 132 0.97 14.25 15.65
N PRO A 133 0.21 14.42 16.75
CA PRO A 133 -0.07 13.34 17.68
C PRO A 133 -0.82 12.17 17.02
N ILE A 134 -0.51 10.95 17.49
CA ILE A 134 -1.11 9.70 17.05
C ILE A 134 -2.00 9.16 18.18
N ALA A 135 -3.28 8.96 17.91
CA ALA A 135 -4.28 8.53 18.89
C ALA A 135 -4.04 7.12 19.43
N ASN A 136 -3.51 6.24 18.58
CA ASN A 136 -3.16 4.86 18.91
C ASN A 136 -1.65 4.64 19.09
N ALA A 137 -0.88 5.70 19.40
CA ALA A 137 0.50 5.52 19.84
C ALA A 137 0.53 4.76 21.19
N ALA A 138 1.40 3.77 21.29
CA ALA A 138 1.52 2.94 22.50
C ALA A 138 2.96 2.45 22.68
N ASP A 139 3.47 2.50 23.91
CA ASP A 139 4.78 1.92 24.24
C ASP A 139 4.70 0.39 24.15
N GLY A 140 5.55 -0.23 23.32
CA GLY A 140 5.63 -1.70 23.17
C GLY A 140 4.65 -2.35 22.19
N GLY A 141 3.78 -1.58 21.51
CA GLY A 141 2.90 -2.07 20.42
C GLY A 141 3.67 -2.42 19.12
N LEU A 142 3.02 -2.34 17.96
CA LEU A 142 3.57 -2.50 16.59
C LEU A 142 4.74 -1.55 16.28
N GLY A 143 5.87 -1.64 16.98
CA GLY A 143 6.90 -0.62 16.95
C GLY A 143 6.36 0.74 17.40
N GLY A 144 5.71 0.81 18.58
CA GLY A 144 5.21 2.07 19.12
C GLY A 144 3.76 2.43 18.74
N LEU A 145 2.98 1.47 18.24
CA LEU A 145 1.62 1.69 17.74
C LEU A 145 0.69 0.53 18.13
N ASP A 146 -0.46 0.80 18.75
CA ASP A 146 -1.48 -0.24 18.91
C ASP A 146 -2.30 -0.39 17.64
N SER A 147 -2.53 -1.64 17.24
CA SER A 147 -3.29 -1.94 16.05
C SER A 147 -4.80 -1.70 16.26
N PRO A 148 -5.46 -0.85 15.45
CA PRO A 148 -6.92 -0.78 15.44
C PRO A 148 -7.56 -2.02 14.80
N GLY A 149 -6.81 -2.75 13.97
CA GLY A 149 -7.31 -3.84 13.14
C GLY A 149 -7.22 -3.56 11.65
N VAL A 150 -7.90 -4.39 10.87
CA VAL A 150 -7.74 -4.51 9.42
C VAL A 150 -9.08 -4.67 8.73
N GLY A 151 -9.24 -4.04 7.57
CA GLY A 151 -10.45 -4.16 6.76
C GLY A 151 -11.00 -2.83 6.30
N VAL A 152 -12.30 -2.80 6.02
CA VAL A 152 -12.94 -1.61 5.43
C VAL A 152 -13.57 -0.74 6.51
N LEU A 153 -13.18 0.53 6.54
CA LEU A 153 -13.77 1.55 7.39
C LEU A 153 -14.70 2.45 6.57
N ARG A 154 -15.74 2.98 7.23
CA ARG A 154 -16.53 4.08 6.70
C ARG A 154 -15.99 5.40 7.24
N VAL A 155 -15.75 6.36 6.35
CA VAL A 155 -15.14 7.66 6.67
C VAL A 155 -16.01 8.80 6.17
N ARG A 156 -15.82 9.96 6.79
CA ARG A 156 -16.47 11.21 6.40
C ARG A 156 -15.44 12.31 6.13
N LEU A 157 -15.72 13.19 5.17
CA LEU A 157 -14.93 14.39 4.98
C LEU A 157 -15.00 15.29 6.23
N THR A 158 -13.85 15.73 6.71
CA THR A 158 -13.77 16.71 7.80
C THR A 158 -13.74 18.14 7.26
N ASP A 159 -13.15 18.32 6.07
CA ASP A 159 -13.13 19.60 5.36
C ASP A 159 -13.40 19.36 3.86
N PRO A 160 -14.66 19.49 3.39
CA PRO A 160 -15.01 19.35 1.98
C PRO A 160 -14.38 20.41 1.06
N GLY A 161 -13.92 21.53 1.61
CA GLY A 161 -13.23 22.59 0.87
C GLY A 161 -11.73 22.36 0.71
N HIS A 162 -11.17 21.37 1.41
CA HIS A 162 -9.76 21.06 1.37
C HIS A 162 -9.35 20.48 0.01
N TRP A 163 -8.17 20.83 -0.49
CA TRP A 163 -7.70 20.36 -1.80
C TRP A 163 -7.55 18.82 -1.85
N LEU A 164 -7.23 18.20 -0.71
CA LEU A 164 -7.09 16.74 -0.60
C LEU A 164 -8.43 16.00 -0.77
N THR A 165 -9.55 16.64 -0.46
CA THR A 165 -10.90 16.03 -0.48
C THR A 165 -11.69 16.35 -1.76
N ARG A 166 -11.12 17.14 -2.67
CA ARG A 166 -11.79 17.56 -3.91
C ARG A 166 -12.35 16.38 -4.71
N GLY A 167 -13.64 16.45 -5.03
CA GLY A 167 -14.31 15.46 -5.87
C GLY A 167 -14.66 14.15 -5.14
N LEU A 168 -14.41 14.06 -3.83
CA LEU A 168 -14.92 12.96 -3.01
C LEU A 168 -16.36 13.22 -2.58
N PRO A 169 -17.16 12.16 -2.38
CA PRO A 169 -18.42 12.28 -1.64
C PRO A 169 -18.16 12.57 -0.16
N ASP A 170 -19.16 13.13 0.53
CA ASP A 170 -19.06 13.43 1.97
C ASP A 170 -18.77 12.20 2.82
N ASP A 171 -19.24 11.03 2.38
CA ASP A 171 -19.09 9.76 3.06
C ASP A 171 -18.74 8.65 2.06
N PHE A 172 -17.75 7.83 2.41
CA PHE A 172 -17.24 6.74 1.58
C PHE A 172 -16.46 5.71 2.40
N GLU A 173 -16.05 4.63 1.74
CA GLU A 173 -15.26 3.57 2.34
C GLU A 173 -13.78 3.67 2.00
N ILE A 174 -12.93 3.25 2.93
CA ILE A 174 -11.47 3.16 2.75
C ILE A 174 -10.96 1.88 3.42
N VAL A 175 -9.93 1.27 2.83
CA VAL A 175 -9.23 0.15 3.47
C VAL A 175 -8.28 0.68 4.54
N HIS A 176 -8.31 0.05 5.70
CA HIS A 176 -7.43 0.31 6.82
C HIS A 176 -6.64 -0.94 7.18
N TYR A 177 -5.37 -0.75 7.53
CA TYR A 177 -4.46 -1.84 7.82
C TYR A 177 -3.51 -1.44 8.95
N ASN A 178 -3.96 -1.58 10.20
CA ASN A 178 -3.17 -1.36 11.41
C ASN A 178 -2.49 0.02 11.53
N GLY A 179 -2.88 0.99 10.71
CA GLY A 179 -2.12 2.23 10.55
C GLY A 179 -2.43 3.26 11.64
N PRO A 180 -1.69 4.39 11.67
CA PRO A 180 -1.89 5.43 12.66
C PRO A 180 -3.23 6.16 12.46
N CYS A 181 -3.87 6.53 13.56
CA CYS A 181 -4.99 7.46 13.60
C CYS A 181 -4.50 8.77 14.22
N PHE A 182 -4.83 9.92 13.63
CA PHE A 182 -4.20 11.18 13.99
C PHE A 182 -5.11 12.12 14.76
N LEU A 183 -4.52 12.97 15.60
CA LEU A 183 -5.20 14.03 16.34
C LEU A 183 -4.54 15.39 16.01
N PRO A 184 -4.89 16.03 14.88
CA PRO A 184 -4.36 17.35 14.54
C PRO A 184 -4.63 18.36 15.67
N PRO A 185 -3.61 19.05 16.21
CA PRO A 185 -3.83 20.01 17.28
C PRO A 185 -4.71 21.18 16.81
N ALA A 186 -5.66 21.58 17.66
CA ALA A 186 -6.51 22.73 17.38
C ALA A 186 -5.69 24.01 17.15
N GLY A 187 -6.06 24.80 16.14
CA GLY A 187 -5.36 26.04 15.79
C GLY A 187 -4.02 25.84 15.07
N SER A 188 -3.60 24.60 14.79
CA SER A 188 -2.40 24.34 13.99
C SER A 188 -2.64 24.56 12.48
N ALA A 189 -1.54 24.58 11.71
CA ALA A 189 -1.61 24.58 10.25
C ALA A 189 -1.96 23.20 9.67
N LEU A 190 -2.03 22.16 10.50
CA LEU A 190 -2.37 20.81 10.09
C LEU A 190 -3.88 20.74 9.77
N ARG A 191 -4.22 20.00 8.72
CA ARG A 191 -5.60 19.84 8.25
C ARG A 191 -5.93 18.36 8.14
N GLY A 192 -6.87 17.92 8.98
CA GLY A 192 -7.52 16.63 8.82
C GLY A 192 -8.48 16.67 7.64
N ALA A 193 -8.37 15.69 6.75
CA ALA A 193 -9.19 15.61 5.55
C ALA A 193 -10.36 14.65 5.71
N VAL A 194 -10.13 13.51 6.39
CA VAL A 194 -11.14 12.46 6.56
C VAL A 194 -11.07 11.90 7.98
N THR A 195 -12.24 11.73 8.59
CA THR A 195 -12.40 11.18 9.94
C THR A 195 -12.99 9.77 9.91
N LEU A 196 -12.62 8.94 10.87
CA LEU A 196 -13.26 7.64 11.10
C LEU A 196 -14.72 7.87 11.52
N HIS A 197 -15.66 7.34 10.74
CA HIS A 197 -17.09 7.47 11.03
C HIS A 197 -17.70 6.20 11.62
N ALA A 198 -17.40 5.03 11.04
CA ALA A 198 -17.91 3.75 11.52
C ALA A 198 -17.03 2.57 11.06
N LEU A 199 -17.10 1.46 11.79
CA LEU A 199 -16.57 0.17 11.37
C LEU A 199 -17.60 -0.51 10.47
N THR A 200 -17.16 -1.09 9.34
CA THR A 200 -18.04 -1.91 8.50
C THR A 200 -18.02 -3.37 8.94
N GLU A 201 -18.94 -4.18 8.43
CA GLU A 201 -18.91 -5.64 8.62
C GLU A 201 -17.65 -6.30 8.03
N ARG A 202 -16.97 -5.62 7.09
CA ARG A 202 -15.71 -6.04 6.48
C ARG A 202 -14.48 -5.55 7.26
N PHE A 203 -14.65 -5.13 8.51
CA PHE A 203 -13.56 -4.75 9.40
C PHE A 203 -13.40 -5.78 10.52
N THR A 204 -12.15 -6.19 10.76
CA THR A 204 -11.78 -7.05 11.88
C THR A 204 -10.94 -6.22 12.86
N PRO A 205 -11.49 -5.85 14.04
CA PRO A 205 -10.70 -5.28 15.13
C PRO A 205 -9.57 -6.22 15.54
N TRP A 206 -8.40 -5.68 15.87
CA TRP A 206 -7.23 -6.47 16.23
C TRP A 206 -7.50 -7.40 17.42
N GLU A 207 -8.22 -6.91 18.41
CA GLU A 207 -8.59 -7.65 19.61
C GLU A 207 -9.40 -8.93 19.31
N HIS A 208 -10.13 -8.96 18.19
CA HIS A 208 -10.88 -10.14 17.76
C HIS A 208 -10.02 -11.18 17.05
N SER A 209 -8.79 -10.81 16.65
CA SER A 209 -7.80 -11.74 16.10
C SER A 209 -7.00 -12.47 17.19
N LEU A 210 -7.15 -12.09 18.46
CA LEU A 210 -6.42 -12.67 19.59
C LEU A 210 -7.16 -13.85 20.24
N PRO A 211 -6.45 -14.88 20.74
CA PRO A 211 -7.05 -15.98 21.48
C PRO A 211 -7.85 -15.50 22.71
N GLY A 212 -9.08 -15.99 22.87
CA GLY A 212 -9.96 -15.67 24.00
C GLY A 212 -10.79 -14.40 23.85
N GLY A 213 -10.52 -13.57 22.84
CA GLY A 213 -11.20 -12.29 22.61
C GLY A 213 -11.01 -11.28 23.75
N VAL A 214 -11.46 -10.05 23.54
CA VAL A 214 -11.41 -9.00 24.59
C VAL A 214 -12.81 -8.72 25.12
N GLN A 215 -12.92 -8.59 26.45
CA GLN A 215 -14.15 -8.08 27.08
C GLN A 215 -14.10 -6.55 27.14
N GLY A 216 -15.04 -5.89 26.46
CA GLY A 216 -15.15 -4.43 26.40
C GLY A 216 -14.99 -3.88 24.98
N PRO A 217 -15.04 -2.54 24.82
CA PRO A 217 -14.90 -1.92 23.51
C PRO A 217 -13.47 -2.09 22.99
N THR A 218 -13.33 -2.50 21.74
CA THR A 218 -12.08 -2.58 20.98
C THR A 218 -11.47 -1.19 20.76
N LEU A 219 -10.18 -1.12 20.43
CA LEU A 219 -9.51 0.13 20.11
C LEU A 219 -10.20 0.87 18.97
N ALA A 220 -10.57 0.16 17.90
CA ALA A 220 -11.28 0.75 16.76
C ALA A 220 -12.63 1.38 17.17
N GLU A 221 -13.39 0.74 18.06
CA GLU A 221 -14.63 1.30 18.60
C GLU A 221 -14.36 2.55 19.45
N ARG A 222 -13.31 2.55 20.27
CA ARG A 222 -12.92 3.73 21.06
C ARG A 222 -12.48 4.90 20.16
N LEU A 223 -11.77 4.63 19.07
CA LEU A 223 -11.29 5.64 18.13
C LEU A 223 -12.44 6.26 17.32
N THR A 224 -13.50 5.49 17.03
CA THR A 224 -14.70 6.00 16.35
C THR A 224 -15.38 7.13 17.14
N GLY A 225 -15.21 7.16 18.47
CA GLY A 225 -15.72 8.22 19.34
C GLY A 225 -14.81 9.45 19.54
N GLN A 226 -13.65 9.54 18.87
CA GLN A 226 -12.60 10.53 19.15
C GLN A 226 -12.29 11.50 17.99
N ASP A 227 -13.14 11.56 16.96
CA ASP A 227 -12.94 12.42 15.77
C ASP A 227 -11.53 12.30 15.14
N VAL A 228 -10.95 11.09 15.21
CA VAL A 228 -9.60 10.84 14.72
C VAL A 228 -9.53 10.94 13.21
N GLN A 229 -8.44 11.52 12.72
CA GLN A 229 -8.21 11.74 11.31
C GLN A 229 -7.41 10.59 10.71
N LEU A 230 -7.83 10.09 9.54
CA LEU A 230 -7.15 9.02 8.82
C LEU A 230 -6.35 9.54 7.61
N ALA A 231 -6.54 10.80 7.23
CA ALA A 231 -5.70 11.51 6.28
C ALA A 231 -5.46 12.93 6.80
N VAL A 232 -4.20 13.34 6.89
CA VAL A 232 -3.80 14.67 7.34
C VAL A 232 -2.81 15.25 6.35
N SER A 233 -2.86 16.56 6.15
CA SER A 233 -1.81 17.28 5.44
C SER A 233 -1.33 18.49 6.23
N GLY A 234 -0.09 18.91 5.98
CA GLY A 234 0.50 20.10 6.58
C GLY A 234 1.72 20.60 5.80
N PRO A 235 2.10 21.87 5.99
CA PRO A 235 3.35 22.40 5.44
C PRO A 235 4.56 21.97 6.28
N LEU A 236 5.72 21.85 5.63
CA LEU A 236 7.03 21.78 6.27
C LEU A 236 8.03 22.55 5.41
N GLY A 237 8.56 23.67 5.94
CA GLY A 237 9.33 24.62 5.13
C GLY A 237 8.52 25.08 3.93
N GLU A 238 9.14 25.02 2.74
CA GLU A 238 8.49 25.30 1.47
C GLU A 238 7.73 24.09 0.91
N GLY A 239 7.79 22.92 1.54
CA GLY A 239 7.18 21.68 1.05
C GLY A 239 5.76 21.40 1.53
N CYS A 240 5.36 20.15 1.37
CA CYS A 240 4.09 19.63 1.90
C CYS A 240 4.27 18.19 2.35
N VAL A 241 3.55 17.82 3.40
CA VAL A 241 3.50 16.46 3.93
C VAL A 241 2.05 16.01 3.93
N VAL A 242 1.81 14.82 3.39
CA VAL A 242 0.50 14.14 3.40
C VAL A 242 0.67 12.78 4.04
N LEU A 243 -0.08 12.52 5.11
CA LEU A 243 -0.01 11.29 5.89
C LEU A 243 -1.36 10.59 5.84
N PHE A 244 -1.37 9.40 5.26
CA PHE A 244 -2.53 8.49 5.20
C PHE A 244 -2.34 7.38 6.23
N GLY A 245 -3.10 7.46 7.32
CA GLY A 245 -3.17 6.39 8.31
C GLY A 245 -3.82 5.13 7.76
N SER A 246 -4.80 5.32 6.87
CA SER A 246 -5.42 4.25 6.09
C SER A 246 -4.75 4.13 4.71
N HIS A 247 -5.21 3.19 3.89
CA HIS A 247 -4.66 2.89 2.58
C HIS A 247 -5.61 3.32 1.46
N PRO A 248 -5.61 4.60 1.04
CA PRO A 248 -6.36 5.02 -0.14
C PRO A 248 -5.87 4.31 -1.42
N GLU A 249 -4.65 3.77 -1.42
CA GLU A 249 -4.09 3.02 -2.53
C GLU A 249 -4.55 1.55 -2.61
N PHE A 250 -5.20 1.04 -1.57
CA PHE A 250 -5.72 -0.33 -1.56
C PHE A 250 -7.15 -0.37 -2.10
N GLY A 251 -7.45 -1.45 -2.80
CA GLY A 251 -8.78 -1.82 -3.25
C GLY A 251 -9.48 -2.77 -2.29
N PHE A 252 -10.73 -3.09 -2.59
CA PHE A 252 -11.62 -3.78 -1.65
C PHE A 252 -11.65 -5.31 -1.78
N SER A 253 -10.92 -5.90 -2.72
CA SER A 253 -10.84 -7.37 -2.82
C SER A 253 -9.95 -7.97 -1.73
N SER A 254 -9.95 -9.31 -1.62
CA SER A 254 -9.13 -10.01 -0.62
C SER A 254 -7.63 -9.81 -0.85
N LEU A 255 -7.22 -9.56 -2.10
CA LEU A 255 -5.86 -9.18 -2.47
C LEU A 255 -5.65 -7.67 -2.55
N GLN A 256 -6.59 -6.88 -2.03
CA GLN A 256 -6.54 -5.42 -2.00
C GLN A 256 -6.51 -4.80 -3.41
N LEU A 257 -7.05 -5.50 -4.41
CA LEU A 257 -7.27 -5.00 -5.77
C LEU A 257 -8.67 -4.39 -5.89
N GLY A 258 -8.93 -3.69 -6.99
CA GLY A 258 -10.19 -3.00 -7.21
C GLY A 258 -10.28 -1.72 -6.38
N TRP A 259 -9.62 -0.67 -6.85
CA TRP A 259 -9.59 0.62 -6.15
C TRP A 259 -10.98 1.22 -5.99
N GLY A 260 -11.20 1.82 -4.82
CA GLY A 260 -12.37 2.61 -4.50
C GLY A 260 -12.16 4.10 -4.70
N VAL A 261 -13.22 4.87 -4.45
CA VAL A 261 -13.19 6.34 -4.54
C VAL A 261 -12.14 6.97 -3.60
N ALA A 262 -11.76 6.29 -2.52
CA ALA A 262 -10.70 6.72 -1.61
C ALA A 262 -9.35 6.95 -2.31
N ALA A 263 -9.06 6.26 -3.43
CA ALA A 263 -7.85 6.49 -4.22
C ALA A 263 -7.75 7.95 -4.70
N ARG A 264 -8.88 8.64 -4.83
CA ARG A 264 -8.93 10.07 -5.17
C ARG A 264 -8.15 10.94 -4.18
N LEU A 265 -8.03 10.54 -2.90
CA LEU A 265 -7.19 11.25 -1.92
C LEU A 265 -5.73 11.32 -2.37
N PHE A 266 -5.15 10.17 -2.76
CA PHE A 266 -3.78 10.11 -3.27
C PHE A 266 -3.64 10.89 -4.58
N ALA A 267 -4.61 10.73 -5.48
CA ALA A 267 -4.71 11.47 -6.72
C ALA A 267 -4.68 13.00 -6.50
N ASN A 268 -5.44 13.51 -5.54
CA ASN A 268 -5.48 14.93 -5.19
C ASN A 268 -4.15 15.44 -4.61
N ALA A 269 -3.41 14.61 -3.86
CA ALA A 269 -2.05 14.95 -3.40
C ALA A 269 -1.10 15.17 -4.58
N LEU A 270 -1.11 14.26 -5.56
CA LEU A 270 -0.30 14.43 -6.76
C LEU A 270 -0.70 15.67 -7.57
N ALA A 271 -2.01 15.92 -7.74
CA ALA A 271 -2.52 17.12 -8.41
C ALA A 271 -2.04 18.41 -7.74
N HIS A 272 -2.07 18.44 -6.40
CA HIS A 272 -1.64 19.58 -5.62
C HIS A 272 -0.15 19.88 -5.86
N GLN A 273 0.71 18.86 -5.82
CA GLN A 273 2.14 19.09 -6.08
C GLN A 273 2.40 19.51 -7.52
N ALA A 274 1.71 18.92 -8.50
CA ALA A 274 1.85 19.30 -9.90
C ALA A 274 1.54 20.79 -10.13
N GLY A 275 0.54 21.34 -9.44
CA GLY A 275 0.17 22.76 -9.51
C GLY A 275 1.20 23.72 -8.90
N ARG A 276 2.19 23.24 -8.14
CA ARG A 276 3.19 24.06 -7.43
C ARG A 276 4.53 24.20 -8.16
N ARG A 277 4.74 23.48 -9.26
CA ARG A 277 6.08 23.32 -9.86
C ARG A 277 6.55 24.46 -10.75
N ALA A 278 7.86 24.68 -10.71
CA ALA A 278 8.66 25.23 -11.81
C ALA A 278 9.35 24.06 -12.56
N SER A 279 9.27 24.05 -13.89
CA SER A 279 9.70 22.94 -14.76
C SER A 279 11.19 22.61 -14.64
N GLY A 280 11.54 21.33 -14.48
CA GLY A 280 12.91 20.80 -14.56
C GLY A 280 13.00 19.63 -15.53
N GLY A 281 14.05 19.61 -16.36
CA GLY A 281 14.27 18.59 -17.41
C GLY A 281 14.79 17.24 -16.90
N ARG A 282 14.51 16.19 -17.67
CA ARG A 282 14.85 14.78 -17.42
C ARG A 282 16.29 14.46 -17.82
N ALA A 283 16.99 13.64 -17.03
CA ALA A 283 18.14 12.86 -17.49
C ALA A 283 17.71 11.38 -17.60
N PRO A 284 17.92 10.70 -18.73
CA PRO A 284 17.62 9.28 -18.84
C PRO A 284 18.62 8.46 -18.03
N GLY A 285 18.10 7.53 -17.22
CA GLY A 285 18.92 6.51 -16.58
C GLY A 285 19.38 5.45 -17.58
N ASN A 286 20.64 5.05 -17.49
CA ASN A 286 21.16 3.90 -18.23
C ASN A 286 20.61 2.62 -17.58
N SER A 287 19.87 1.83 -18.34
CA SER A 287 19.46 0.47 -17.95
C SER A 287 20.32 -0.54 -18.70
N ARG A 288 20.64 -1.64 -18.04
CA ARG A 288 21.23 -2.82 -18.69
C ARG A 288 20.10 -3.76 -19.12
N PRO A 289 20.23 -4.45 -20.26
CA PRO A 289 19.26 -5.45 -20.68
C PRO A 289 19.18 -6.58 -19.63
N THR A 290 17.99 -7.15 -19.43
CA THR A 290 17.80 -8.36 -18.64
C THR A 290 17.90 -9.62 -19.52
N SER A 291 18.37 -10.73 -18.93
CA SER A 291 18.38 -12.05 -19.57
C SER A 291 17.08 -12.84 -19.37
N VAL A 292 16.17 -12.34 -18.53
CA VAL A 292 14.86 -12.97 -18.25
C VAL A 292 13.82 -12.43 -19.22
N THR A 293 13.02 -13.32 -19.83
CA THR A 293 11.95 -12.92 -20.76
C THR A 293 10.59 -12.80 -20.06
N LEU A 294 9.68 -12.00 -20.63
CA LEU A 294 8.30 -11.94 -20.14
C LEU A 294 7.59 -13.30 -20.26
N GLU A 295 7.93 -14.11 -21.25
CA GLU A 295 7.40 -15.47 -21.41
C GLU A 295 7.83 -16.41 -20.28
N ASP A 296 9.09 -16.32 -19.83
CA ASP A 296 9.59 -17.10 -18.69
C ASP A 296 8.84 -16.74 -17.41
N ILE A 297 8.59 -15.44 -17.20
CA ILE A 297 7.83 -14.94 -16.05
C ILE A 297 6.38 -15.41 -16.14
N ALA A 298 5.76 -15.33 -17.31
CA ALA A 298 4.39 -15.80 -17.54
C ALA A 298 4.25 -17.30 -17.23
N ALA A 299 5.21 -18.13 -17.64
CA ALA A 299 5.20 -19.56 -17.34
C ALA A 299 5.27 -19.84 -15.83
N ARG A 300 6.06 -19.07 -15.08
CA ARG A 300 6.11 -19.17 -13.61
C ARG A 300 4.78 -18.76 -12.98
N LEU A 301 4.17 -17.68 -13.45
CA LEU A 301 2.87 -17.23 -12.93
C LEU A 301 1.73 -18.21 -13.24
N ASP A 302 1.73 -18.88 -14.39
CA ASP A 302 0.77 -19.98 -14.65
C ASP A 302 0.99 -21.17 -13.70
N HIS A 303 2.24 -21.51 -13.42
CA HIS A 303 2.54 -22.55 -12.43
C HIS A 303 2.06 -22.15 -11.03
N ALA A 304 2.29 -20.89 -10.63
CA ALA A 304 1.76 -20.35 -9.38
C ALA A 304 0.22 -20.37 -9.35
N ALA A 305 -0.44 -20.02 -10.45
CA ALA A 305 -1.89 -20.06 -10.57
C ALA A 305 -2.46 -21.47 -10.31
N ALA A 306 -1.86 -22.49 -10.92
CA ALA A 306 -2.25 -23.88 -10.71
C ALA A 306 -2.04 -24.33 -9.25
N ARG A 307 -0.95 -23.91 -8.61
CA ARG A 307 -0.69 -24.21 -7.20
C ARG A 307 -1.69 -23.54 -6.26
N PHE A 308 -1.98 -22.25 -6.46
CA PHE A 308 -3.03 -21.56 -5.70
C PHE A 308 -4.39 -22.25 -5.82
N ALA A 309 -4.79 -22.63 -7.03
CA ALA A 309 -6.04 -23.35 -7.24
C ALA A 309 -6.07 -24.72 -6.51
N SER A 310 -4.94 -25.44 -6.51
CA SER A 310 -4.80 -26.70 -5.76
C SER A 310 -4.88 -26.50 -4.24
N LEU A 311 -4.25 -25.45 -3.72
CA LEU A 311 -4.25 -25.14 -2.28
C LEU A 311 -5.63 -24.64 -1.80
N ALA A 312 -6.35 -23.89 -2.64
CA ALA A 312 -7.71 -23.44 -2.35
C ALA A 312 -8.71 -24.59 -2.18
N ALA A 313 -8.48 -25.73 -2.85
CA ALA A 313 -9.39 -26.88 -2.84
C ALA A 313 -9.34 -27.70 -1.55
N VAL A 314 -8.25 -27.63 -0.78
CA VAL A 314 -8.05 -28.42 0.44
C VAL A 314 -7.44 -27.52 1.52
N PRO A 315 -8.29 -26.89 2.35
CA PRO A 315 -7.79 -26.02 3.42
C PRO A 315 -6.97 -26.83 4.44
N PRO A 316 -5.92 -26.23 5.01
CA PRO A 316 -5.19 -26.80 6.14
C PRO A 316 -6.05 -26.70 7.41
N ASP A 317 -5.51 -27.16 8.54
CA ASP A 317 -6.11 -26.83 9.83
C ASP A 317 -6.02 -25.31 10.07
N LEU A 318 -7.19 -24.67 10.14
CA LEU A 318 -7.34 -23.23 10.37
C LEU A 318 -7.99 -22.95 11.72
N VAL A 319 -8.08 -23.95 12.60
CA VAL A 319 -8.55 -23.75 13.97
C VAL A 319 -7.67 -22.70 14.65
N ASN A 320 -8.29 -21.65 15.19
CA ASN A 320 -7.66 -20.48 15.79
C ASN A 320 -6.91 -19.53 14.84
N ALA A 321 -6.99 -19.74 13.52
CA ALA A 321 -6.53 -18.73 12.57
C ALA A 321 -7.42 -17.47 12.67
N PRO A 322 -6.84 -16.27 12.61
CA PRO A 322 -7.54 -15.03 12.84
C PRO A 322 -8.44 -14.70 11.66
N ALA A 323 -9.56 -14.06 11.98
CA ALA A 323 -10.37 -13.39 10.99
C ALA A 323 -9.58 -12.23 10.35
N PHE A 324 -9.90 -11.93 9.09
CA PHE A 324 -9.25 -10.89 8.31
C PHE A 324 -10.26 -10.26 7.35
N LEU A 325 -10.26 -8.93 7.19
CA LEU A 325 -11.22 -8.19 6.35
C LEU A 325 -12.71 -8.52 6.64
N GLY A 326 -13.03 -8.76 7.91
CA GLY A 326 -14.38 -9.15 8.35
C GLY A 326 -14.80 -10.58 7.98
N GLN A 327 -13.89 -11.37 7.41
CA GLN A 327 -14.13 -12.76 7.02
C GLN A 327 -13.44 -13.72 7.98
N ARG A 328 -14.01 -14.92 8.15
CA ARG A 328 -13.38 -16.00 8.93
C ARG A 328 -12.19 -16.56 8.16
N ALA A 329 -11.25 -17.18 8.86
CA ALA A 329 -10.01 -17.67 8.25
C ALA A 329 -10.24 -18.62 7.07
N GLU A 330 -11.28 -19.47 7.12
CA GLU A 330 -11.61 -20.40 6.04
C GLU A 330 -12.17 -19.68 4.79
N GLU A 331 -12.91 -18.60 4.99
CA GLU A 331 -13.45 -17.76 3.92
C GLU A 331 -12.31 -17.00 3.24
N VAL A 332 -11.44 -16.35 4.04
CA VAL A 332 -10.23 -15.68 3.54
C VAL A 332 -9.36 -16.66 2.77
N TRP A 333 -9.16 -17.88 3.30
CA TRP A 333 -8.38 -18.92 2.63
C TRP A 333 -8.90 -19.27 1.25
N ARG A 334 -10.19 -19.59 1.17
CA ARG A 334 -10.79 -19.95 -0.11
C ARG A 334 -10.77 -18.77 -1.08
N ASP A 335 -11.21 -17.60 -0.64
CA ASP A 335 -11.51 -16.48 -1.52
C ASP A 335 -10.21 -15.82 -2.03
N ALA A 336 -9.23 -15.61 -1.15
CA ALA A 336 -7.94 -15.02 -1.54
C ALA A 336 -7.09 -15.95 -2.41
N LEU A 337 -7.05 -17.26 -2.14
CA LEU A 337 -6.31 -18.19 -3.00
C LEU A 337 -6.99 -18.39 -4.35
N HIS A 338 -8.32 -18.37 -4.41
CA HIS A 338 -9.05 -18.38 -5.68
C HIS A 338 -8.77 -17.11 -6.49
N GLU A 339 -8.83 -15.94 -5.86
CA GLU A 339 -8.47 -14.68 -6.51
C GLU A 339 -6.99 -14.69 -6.96
N ALA A 340 -6.06 -15.19 -6.14
CA ALA A 340 -4.64 -15.26 -6.48
C ALA A 340 -4.38 -16.17 -7.69
N ALA A 341 -5.11 -17.29 -7.80
CA ALA A 341 -5.05 -18.15 -8.97
C ALA A 341 -5.51 -17.42 -10.24
N GLN A 342 -6.65 -16.72 -10.17
CA GLN A 342 -7.20 -15.96 -11.29
C GLN A 342 -6.27 -14.82 -11.72
N VAL A 343 -5.79 -14.02 -10.75
CA VAL A 343 -4.88 -12.89 -10.97
C VAL A 343 -3.56 -13.37 -11.57
N SER A 344 -3.00 -14.47 -11.07
CA SER A 344 -1.74 -15.02 -11.60
C SER A 344 -1.88 -15.47 -13.06
N ALA A 345 -2.95 -16.20 -13.39
CA ALA A 345 -3.23 -16.65 -14.75
C ALA A 345 -3.51 -15.49 -15.71
N ALA A 346 -4.29 -14.49 -15.27
CA ALA A 346 -4.57 -13.30 -16.08
C ALA A 346 -3.31 -12.46 -16.31
N THR A 347 -2.45 -12.34 -15.30
CA THR A 347 -1.14 -11.68 -15.42
C THR A 347 -0.23 -12.43 -16.38
N ALA A 348 -0.19 -13.76 -16.32
CA ALA A 348 0.59 -14.56 -17.26
C ALA A 348 0.13 -14.36 -18.72
N ALA A 349 -1.18 -14.38 -18.97
CA ALA A 349 -1.74 -14.10 -20.28
C ALA A 349 -1.35 -12.68 -20.76
N TYR A 350 -1.50 -11.68 -19.90
CA TYR A 350 -1.13 -10.30 -20.19
C TYR A 350 0.35 -10.13 -20.55
N LEU A 351 1.26 -10.79 -19.81
CA LEU A 351 2.69 -10.72 -20.09
C LEU A 351 3.05 -11.34 -21.44
N ARG A 352 2.36 -12.40 -21.87
CA ARG A 352 2.53 -12.97 -23.23
C ARG A 352 2.08 -12.01 -24.32
N ASP A 353 1.00 -11.28 -24.10
CA ASP A 353 0.51 -10.26 -25.03
C ASP A 353 1.45 -9.04 -25.10
N LEU A 354 2.15 -8.75 -24.00
CA LEU A 354 3.12 -7.66 -23.91
C LEU A 354 4.49 -8.02 -24.51
N ALA A 355 4.92 -9.28 -24.44
CA ALA A 355 6.24 -9.73 -24.87
C ALA A 355 6.66 -9.32 -26.31
N PRO A 356 5.77 -9.30 -27.32
CA PRO A 356 6.11 -8.80 -28.65
C PRO A 356 6.59 -7.35 -28.70
N GLN A 357 6.30 -6.53 -27.70
CA GLN A 357 6.73 -5.12 -27.63
C GLN A 357 8.18 -4.95 -27.18
N ARG A 358 8.86 -6.02 -26.78
CA ARG A 358 10.27 -6.05 -26.38
C ARG A 358 10.69 -5.02 -25.31
N PRO A 359 9.96 -4.90 -24.18
CA PRO A 359 10.30 -3.93 -23.13
C PRO A 359 11.64 -4.22 -22.40
N GLU A 360 12.23 -5.41 -22.58
CA GLU A 360 13.41 -5.89 -21.85
C GLU A 360 14.71 -5.14 -22.18
N ALA A 361 14.76 -4.42 -23.30
CA ALA A 361 15.93 -3.70 -23.77
C ALA A 361 15.91 -2.19 -23.43
N GLY A 362 14.95 -1.74 -22.63
CA GLY A 362 14.66 -0.32 -22.41
C GLY A 362 14.73 0.15 -20.95
N PRO A 363 14.30 1.40 -20.68
CA PRO A 363 14.29 2.00 -19.33
C PRO A 363 13.40 1.24 -18.33
N PHE A 364 12.66 0.24 -18.79
CA PHE A 364 11.76 -0.58 -17.99
C PHE A 364 12.37 -1.89 -17.50
N ALA A 365 13.65 -2.17 -17.82
CA ALA A 365 14.34 -3.35 -17.33
C ALA A 365 14.21 -3.58 -15.81
N PRO A 366 14.25 -2.55 -14.93
CA PRO A 366 14.04 -2.74 -13.49
C PRO A 366 12.66 -3.31 -13.11
N TRP A 367 11.62 -3.05 -13.91
CA TRP A 367 10.28 -3.63 -13.68
C TRP A 367 10.22 -5.12 -14.01
N ILE A 368 11.12 -5.58 -14.88
CA ILE A 368 11.17 -6.99 -15.32
C ILE A 368 12.05 -7.79 -14.37
N ASP A 369 13.27 -7.32 -14.15
CA ASP A 369 14.23 -7.99 -13.27
C ASP A 369 15.10 -6.99 -12.53
N HIS A 370 14.81 -6.83 -11.24
CA HIS A 370 15.57 -6.05 -10.30
C HIS A 370 15.67 -6.84 -9.01
N ALA A 371 16.88 -7.30 -8.69
CA ALA A 371 17.14 -8.06 -7.47
C ALA A 371 16.91 -7.20 -6.21
N PRO A 372 16.43 -7.80 -5.11
CA PRO A 372 16.38 -7.09 -3.83
C PRO A 372 17.78 -6.70 -3.38
N ALA A 373 17.90 -5.52 -2.76
CA ALA A 373 19.11 -5.10 -2.07
C ALA A 373 19.39 -5.99 -0.83
N PRO A 374 20.65 -6.11 -0.38
CA PRO A 374 20.96 -6.83 0.84
C PRO A 374 20.20 -6.26 2.05
N GLY A 375 19.52 -7.14 2.81
CA GLY A 375 18.75 -6.75 4.00
C GLY A 375 17.46 -5.98 3.71
N GLN A 376 17.04 -5.91 2.44
CA GLN A 376 15.79 -5.27 2.04
C GLN A 376 14.57 -6.00 2.64
N ASP A 377 13.79 -5.28 3.46
CA ASP A 377 12.55 -5.78 4.07
C ASP A 377 11.37 -5.56 3.11
N TYR A 378 11.20 -6.49 2.17
CA TYR A 378 10.32 -6.31 1.02
C TYR A 378 10.63 -5.00 0.28
N GLY A 379 9.74 -4.51 -0.58
CA GLY A 379 9.97 -3.30 -1.38
C GLY A 379 9.95 -3.59 -2.86
N PHE A 380 10.55 -2.70 -3.63
CA PHE A 380 10.55 -2.82 -5.08
C PHE A 380 11.56 -3.87 -5.52
N VAL A 381 11.09 -4.82 -6.32
CA VAL A 381 11.86 -5.81 -7.06
C VAL A 381 11.19 -6.04 -8.40
N GLY A 382 11.90 -6.62 -9.37
CA GLY A 382 11.33 -6.91 -10.68
C GLY A 382 10.30 -8.05 -10.65
N LEU A 383 9.46 -8.12 -11.68
CA LEU A 383 8.47 -9.20 -11.90
C LEU A 383 9.06 -10.61 -11.75
N ALA A 384 10.28 -10.83 -12.26
CA ALA A 384 10.98 -12.11 -12.12
C ALA A 384 11.24 -12.49 -10.65
N GLN A 385 11.58 -11.51 -9.82
CA GLN A 385 11.84 -11.69 -8.39
C GLN A 385 10.55 -11.85 -7.58
N LEU A 386 9.47 -11.16 -7.97
CA LEU A 386 8.13 -11.39 -7.41
C LEU A 386 7.68 -12.83 -7.67
N ALA A 387 7.76 -13.29 -8.92
CA ALA A 387 7.38 -14.66 -9.28
C ALA A 387 8.21 -15.71 -8.50
N ALA A 388 9.53 -15.50 -8.38
CA ALA A 388 10.39 -16.38 -7.59
C ALA A 388 9.99 -16.39 -6.09
N SER A 389 9.63 -15.23 -5.54
CA SER A 389 9.22 -15.10 -4.14
C SER A 389 7.88 -15.77 -3.86
N ILE A 390 6.92 -15.68 -4.78
CA ILE A 390 5.64 -16.40 -4.71
C ILE A 390 5.89 -17.91 -4.58
N HIS A 391 6.72 -18.48 -5.47
CA HIS A 391 7.04 -19.91 -5.42
C HIS A 391 7.70 -20.31 -4.11
N ARG A 392 8.69 -19.54 -3.63
CA ARG A 392 9.38 -19.81 -2.37
C ARG A 392 8.42 -19.83 -1.19
N LEU A 393 7.46 -18.91 -1.12
CA LEU A 393 6.46 -18.89 -0.04
C LEU A 393 5.50 -20.08 -0.14
N MET A 394 5.07 -20.45 -1.36
CA MET A 394 4.28 -21.67 -1.55
C MET A 394 5.03 -22.94 -1.12
N ASP A 395 6.33 -23.03 -1.42
CA ASP A 395 7.16 -24.17 -1.02
C ASP A 395 7.21 -24.30 0.51
N VAL A 396 7.33 -23.17 1.22
CA VAL A 396 7.26 -23.11 2.70
C VAL A 396 5.86 -23.55 3.18
N ALA A 397 4.79 -23.05 2.57
CA ALA A 397 3.43 -23.39 2.98
C ALA A 397 3.12 -24.88 2.81
N GLU A 398 3.54 -25.47 1.69
CA GLU A 398 3.38 -26.90 1.43
C GLU A 398 4.23 -27.75 2.40
N ALA A 399 5.43 -27.29 2.77
CA ALA A 399 6.26 -27.95 3.77
C ALA A 399 5.65 -27.92 5.18
N HIS A 400 4.85 -26.89 5.47
CA HIS A 400 4.18 -26.69 6.77
C HIS A 400 2.69 -27.06 6.75
N ARG A 401 2.19 -27.78 5.73
CA ARG A 401 0.75 -28.02 5.53
C ARG A 401 0.01 -28.59 6.75
N GLU A 402 0.67 -29.47 7.50
CA GLU A 402 0.10 -30.14 8.69
C GLU A 402 0.40 -29.38 10.00
N ALA A 403 1.09 -28.25 9.93
CA ALA A 403 1.40 -27.45 11.11
C ALA A 403 0.17 -26.61 11.52
N PRO A 404 -0.19 -26.58 12.83
CA PRO A 404 -1.27 -25.73 13.29
C PRO A 404 -0.90 -24.25 13.17
N PRO A 405 -1.88 -23.33 13.10
CA PRO A 405 -1.63 -21.90 13.22
C PRO A 405 -0.88 -21.57 14.52
N PRO A 406 0.03 -20.58 14.52
CA PRO A 406 0.70 -20.14 15.74
C PRO A 406 -0.29 -19.42 16.67
N ASP A 407 -0.02 -19.47 17.97
CA ASP A 407 -0.68 -18.58 18.93
C ASP A 407 -0.23 -17.15 18.67
N LEU A 408 -1.18 -16.27 18.31
CA LEU A 408 -0.86 -14.89 17.97
C LEU A 408 -0.70 -14.01 19.19
N THR A 409 0.47 -13.40 19.28
CA THR A 409 0.77 -12.31 20.20
C THR A 409 0.89 -10.96 19.48
N PHE A 410 1.04 -10.98 18.15
CA PHE A 410 1.30 -9.80 17.33
C PHE A 410 0.77 -9.99 15.89
N PRO A 411 0.35 -8.91 15.18
CA PRO A 411 -0.25 -9.02 13.83
C PRO A 411 0.62 -9.69 12.77
N TYR A 412 1.94 -9.67 12.96
CA TYR A 412 2.92 -10.11 11.97
C TYR A 412 3.79 -11.30 12.43
N ASP A 413 3.59 -11.83 13.65
CA ASP A 413 4.49 -12.84 14.22
C ASP A 413 4.15 -14.29 13.83
N ALA A 414 5.20 -15.08 13.63
CA ALA A 414 5.22 -16.54 13.54
C ALA A 414 4.42 -17.18 12.39
N TRP A 415 3.89 -16.37 11.48
CA TRP A 415 3.10 -16.84 10.34
C TRP A 415 3.86 -17.81 9.45
N GLU A 416 5.17 -17.63 9.27
CA GLU A 416 6.01 -18.45 8.40
C GLU A 416 6.00 -19.95 8.74
N ARG A 417 5.52 -20.31 9.94
CA ARG A 417 5.40 -21.69 10.43
C ARG A 417 4.04 -22.33 10.17
N SER A 418 3.09 -21.58 9.60
CA SER A 418 1.76 -22.03 9.24
C SER A 418 1.50 -21.77 7.76
N PRO A 419 0.76 -22.63 7.05
CA PRO A 419 0.36 -22.38 5.66
C PRO A 419 -0.48 -21.10 5.52
N TYR A 420 -1.08 -20.60 6.60
CA TYR A 420 -1.87 -19.37 6.61
C TYR A 420 -1.04 -18.11 6.25
N HIS A 421 0.30 -18.16 6.27
CA HIS A 421 1.13 -17.06 5.77
C HIS A 421 0.98 -16.77 4.27
N LEU A 422 0.34 -17.67 3.52
CA LEU A 422 -0.06 -17.36 2.14
C LEU A 422 -1.06 -16.19 2.08
N LEU A 423 -1.64 -15.79 3.21
CA LEU A 423 -2.72 -14.82 3.35
C LEU A 423 -2.48 -13.79 4.45
N ALA A 424 -1.88 -14.20 5.57
CA ALA A 424 -1.55 -13.31 6.66
C ALA A 424 -0.62 -12.19 6.18
N SER A 425 -0.94 -10.94 6.53
CA SER A 425 -0.28 -9.78 5.92
C SER A 425 -0.53 -9.68 4.41
N SER A 426 -1.81 -9.63 4.00
CA SER A 426 -2.30 -9.90 2.64
C SER A 426 -1.56 -9.29 1.44
N TYR A 427 -0.75 -8.23 1.60
CA TYR A 427 0.10 -7.67 0.54
C TYR A 427 1.56 -8.18 0.53
N LEU A 428 2.05 -8.76 1.63
CA LEU A 428 3.39 -9.37 1.75
C LEU A 428 3.37 -10.90 1.54
N SER A 429 2.19 -11.50 1.66
CA SER A 429 1.97 -12.92 1.47
C SER A 429 2.15 -13.37 0.02
N ALA A 430 2.20 -14.68 -0.24
CA ALA A 430 2.28 -15.17 -1.62
C ALA A 430 1.12 -14.66 -2.49
N ALA A 431 -0.11 -14.65 -1.95
CA ALA A 431 -1.29 -14.13 -2.63
C ALA A 431 -1.17 -12.61 -2.88
N GLY A 432 -0.65 -11.86 -1.91
CA GLY A 432 -0.34 -10.44 -2.06
C GLY A 432 0.72 -10.13 -3.11
N LEU A 433 1.79 -10.95 -3.15
CA LEU A 433 2.83 -10.81 -4.16
C LEU A 433 2.31 -11.13 -5.57
N ALA A 434 1.29 -11.99 -5.71
CA ALA A 434 0.61 -12.19 -6.98
C ALA A 434 -0.14 -10.92 -7.43
N ALA A 435 -0.80 -10.21 -6.50
CA ALA A 435 -1.38 -8.90 -6.78
C ALA A 435 -0.30 -7.86 -7.13
N CYS A 436 0.83 -7.84 -6.42
CA CYS A 436 1.97 -6.98 -6.75
C CYS A 436 2.52 -7.26 -8.15
N ALA A 437 2.60 -8.54 -8.55
CA ALA A 437 3.02 -8.92 -9.90
C ALA A 437 2.02 -8.41 -10.97
N SER A 438 0.71 -8.51 -10.70
CA SER A 438 -0.34 -7.95 -11.56
C SER A 438 -0.22 -6.43 -11.70
N LEU A 439 -0.03 -5.72 -10.57
CA LEU A 439 0.16 -4.27 -10.55
C LEU A 439 1.44 -3.82 -11.28
N ALA A 440 2.55 -4.56 -11.10
CA ALA A 440 3.81 -4.31 -11.79
C ALA A 440 3.68 -4.57 -13.31
N ALA A 441 2.99 -5.64 -13.72
CA ALA A 441 2.73 -5.93 -15.12
C ALA A 441 1.84 -4.87 -15.78
N GLY A 442 0.77 -4.44 -15.11
CA GLY A 442 -0.09 -3.35 -15.58
C GLY A 442 0.64 -2.01 -15.66
N THR A 443 1.53 -1.72 -14.71
CA THR A 443 2.43 -0.55 -14.73
C THR A 443 3.34 -0.61 -15.95
N LEU A 444 4.04 -1.74 -16.14
CA LEU A 444 4.93 -1.96 -17.29
C LEU A 444 4.20 -1.78 -18.63
N GLY A 445 3.03 -2.39 -18.78
CA GLY A 445 2.23 -2.26 -19.99
C GLY A 445 1.76 -0.82 -20.23
N THR A 446 1.34 -0.11 -19.19
CA THR A 446 0.97 1.31 -19.27
C THR A 446 2.16 2.16 -19.74
N LEU A 447 3.34 1.92 -19.20
CA LEU A 447 4.58 2.60 -19.59
C LEU A 447 5.01 2.25 -21.03
N CYS A 448 4.63 1.08 -21.54
CA CYS A 448 4.80 0.69 -22.95
C CYS A 448 3.68 1.24 -23.87
N GLY A 449 2.69 1.94 -23.33
CA GLY A 449 1.59 2.54 -24.10
C GLY A 449 0.37 1.65 -24.28
N LEU A 450 0.28 0.52 -23.56
CA LEU A 450 -0.96 -0.26 -23.49
C LEU A 450 -2.00 0.44 -22.60
N ASN A 451 -3.26 0.38 -23.02
CA ASN A 451 -4.39 0.91 -22.26
C ASN A 451 -5.17 -0.19 -21.51
N SER A 452 -4.66 -1.43 -21.51
CA SER A 452 -5.23 -2.57 -20.81
C SER A 452 -4.44 -2.90 -19.56
N VAL A 453 -5.11 -3.55 -18.62
CA VAL A 453 -4.54 -4.06 -17.37
C VAL A 453 -4.84 -5.55 -17.24
N PRO A 454 -3.99 -6.32 -16.54
CA PRO A 454 -4.19 -7.75 -16.35
C PRO A 454 -5.43 -8.08 -15.49
N TYR A 455 -5.88 -7.16 -14.63
CA TYR A 455 -7.01 -7.36 -13.72
C TYR A 455 -7.81 -6.06 -13.55
N PRO A 456 -9.15 -6.12 -13.30
CA PRO A 456 -9.96 -4.93 -13.10
C PRO A 456 -9.38 -4.00 -12.02
N LEU A 457 -9.07 -2.77 -12.42
CA LEU A 457 -8.45 -1.79 -11.52
C LEU A 457 -9.43 -1.16 -10.52
N VAL A 458 -10.73 -1.24 -10.77
CA VAL A 458 -11.75 -0.48 -10.04
C VAL A 458 -12.85 -1.42 -9.57
N SER A 459 -13.22 -1.33 -8.29
CA SER A 459 -14.40 -2.06 -7.80
C SER A 459 -15.67 -1.48 -8.42
N PRO A 460 -16.66 -2.33 -8.77
CA PRO A 460 -17.97 -1.82 -9.14
C PRO A 460 -18.56 -0.98 -7.98
N PRO A 461 -19.39 0.04 -8.28
CA PRO A 461 -20.05 0.80 -7.23
C PRO A 461 -20.87 -0.14 -6.35
N LEU A 462 -20.80 0.05 -5.02
CA LEU A 462 -21.65 -0.69 -4.09
C LEU A 462 -23.12 -0.55 -4.50
N PRO A 463 -23.95 -1.59 -4.35
CA PRO A 463 -25.38 -1.45 -4.44
C PRO A 463 -25.80 -0.34 -3.46
N THR A 464 -26.56 0.64 -3.93
CA THR A 464 -27.24 1.57 -3.01
C THR A 464 -28.10 0.73 -2.08
N GLU A 465 -27.92 0.89 -0.76
CA GLU A 465 -28.89 0.40 0.23
C GLU A 465 -30.28 0.75 -0.30
N GLN A 466 -31.09 -0.27 -0.57
CA GLN A 466 -32.47 -0.06 -0.95
C GLN A 466 -33.10 0.71 0.21
N GLU A 467 -33.70 1.87 -0.09
CA GLU A 467 -34.57 2.56 0.87
C GLU A 467 -35.49 1.51 1.50
N PRO A 468 -35.61 1.48 2.84
CA PRO A 468 -36.52 0.55 3.48
C PRO A 468 -37.91 0.77 2.86
N ALA A 469 -38.49 -0.31 2.33
CA ALA A 469 -39.84 -0.28 1.81
C ALA A 469 -40.75 0.24 2.92
N HIS A 470 -41.22 1.48 2.77
CA HIS A 470 -42.29 1.99 3.58
C HIS A 470 -43.57 1.27 3.13
N ASP A 471 -43.93 0.22 3.87
CA ASP A 471 -45.29 -0.32 3.90
C ASP A 471 -46.22 0.57 4.74
#